data_AF-A0AAN8KBR5-F1
#
_entry.id   AF-A0AAN8KBR5-F1
#
_cell.length_a   1.000
_cell.length_b   1.000
_cell.length_c   1.000
_cell.angle_alpha   90.00
_cell.angle_beta   90.00
_cell.angle_gamma   90.00
#
_symmetry.space_group_name_H-M   'P 1'
#
loop_
_entity.id
_entity.type
_entity.pdbx_description
1 polymer ?
#
loop_
_entity_poly.entity_id
_entity_poly.type
_entity_poly.pdbx_seq_one_letter_code
_entity_poly.pdbx_strand_id
1 'polypeptide(L)' 'MWYEILPCVGIMVGAMTLPNMFSYVAQKVFRNGKHCCRDWEAGLGEDQKGYKRDRYITGSEYIPRGLESIPDLKS' A
#
# COMPACT_ATOMS: atom_id res chain seq x y z
N MET A 1 4.30 -36.69 23.80
CA MET A 1 5.63 -36.02 23.67
C MET A 1 5.43 -34.53 23.43
N TRP A 2 6.30 -33.64 23.93
CA TRP A 2 6.09 -32.18 23.82
C TRP A 2 5.98 -31.66 22.37
N TYR A 3 6.58 -32.37 21.40
CA TYR A 3 6.54 -31.98 19.98
C TYR A 3 5.19 -32.21 19.30
N GLU A 4 4.27 -32.96 19.91
CA GLU A 4 2.94 -33.23 19.33
C GLU A 4 2.08 -31.97 19.17
N ILE A 5 2.46 -30.87 19.83
CA ILE A 5 1.80 -29.56 19.68
C ILE A 5 2.23 -28.81 18.42
N LEU A 6 3.39 -29.14 17.85
CA LEU A 6 3.98 -28.40 16.72
C LEU A 6 3.10 -28.40 15.46
N PRO A 7 2.41 -29.49 15.07
CA PRO A 7 1.50 -29.46 13.93
C PRO A 7 0.35 -28.46 14.13
N CYS A 8 -0.28 -28.47 15.31
CA CYS A 8 -1.38 -27.56 15.64
C CYS A 8 -0.91 -26.09 15.63
N VAL A 9 0.23 -25.81 16.26
CA VAL A 9 0.82 -24.47 16.28
C VAL A 9 1.24 -24.02 14.87
N GLY A 10 1.82 -24.92 14.07
CA GLY A 10 2.20 -24.64 12.70
C GLY A 10 1.01 -24.26 11.82
N ILE A 11 -0.12 -24.97 11.96
CA ILE A 11 -1.36 -24.63 11.24
C ILE A 11 -1.89 -23.26 11.69
N MET A 12 -1.92 -22.98 12.99
CA MET A 12 -2.40 -21.69 13.50
C MET A 12 -1.52 -20.52 13.00
N VAL A 13 -0.20 -20.66 13.12
CA VAL A 13 0.74 -19.63 12.63
C VAL A 13 0.64 -19.47 11.12
N GLY A 14 0.56 -20.57 10.37
CA GLY A 14 0.35 -20.55 8.92
C GLY A 14 -0.92 -19.80 8.54
N ALA A 15 -2.04 -20.13 9.18
CA ALA A 15 -3.33 -19.49 8.92
C ALA A 15 -3.34 -17.99 9.26
N MET A 16 -2.64 -17.57 10.31
CA MET A 16 -2.54 -16.15 10.69
C MET A 16 -1.58 -15.36 9.79
N THR A 17 -0.50 -15.98 9.32
CA THR A 17 0.52 -15.31 8.49
C THR A 17 0.12 -15.18 7.03
N LEU A 18 -0.60 -16.18 6.50
CA LEU A 18 -1.05 -16.22 5.11
C LEU A 18 -1.83 -14.96 4.65
N PRO A 19 -2.85 -14.45 5.37
CA PRO A 19 -3.58 -13.26 4.93
C PRO A 19 -2.71 -12.00 4.94
N ASN A 20 -1.76 -11.88 5.86
CA ASN A 20 -0.83 -10.74 5.92
C ASN A 20 0.14 -10.76 4.73
N MET A 21 0.69 -11.94 4.41
CA MET A 21 1.57 -12.11 3.27
C MET A 21 0.84 -11.87 1.95
N PHE A 22 -0.39 -12.38 1.82
CA PHE A 22 -1.25 -12.12 0.68
C PHE A 22 -1.52 -10.61 0.53
N SER A 23 -1.87 -9.93 1.62
CA SER A 23 -2.10 -8.48 1.63
C SER A 23 -0.87 -7.69 1.17
N TYR A 24 0.33 -8.04 1.66
CA TYR A 24 1.58 -7.42 1.23
C TYR A 24 1.80 -7.53 -0.29
N VAL A 25 1.64 -8.73 -0.84
CA VAL A 25 1.84 -8.99 -2.27
C VAL A 25 0.76 -8.28 -3.09
N ALA A 26 -0.51 -8.41 -2.70
CA ALA A 26 -1.63 -7.76 -3.38
C ALA A 26 -1.46 -6.24 -3.42
N GLN A 27 -1.09 -5.61 -2.30
CA GLN A 27 -0.83 -4.18 -2.25
C GLN A 27 0.27 -3.79 -3.23
N LYS A 28 1.38 -4.51 -3.24
CA LYS A 28 2.50 -4.23 -4.16
C LYS A 28 2.10 -4.31 -5.63
N VAL A 29 1.27 -5.29 -5.99
CA VAL A 29 0.78 -5.47 -7.36
C VAL A 29 -0.18 -4.36 -7.76
N PHE A 30 -1.16 -4.04 -6.92
CA PHE A 30 -2.23 -3.10 -7.28
C PHE A 30 -1.91 -1.62 -7.00
N ARG A 31 -0.84 -1.32 -6.25
CA ARG A 31 -0.51 0.05 -5.80
C ARG A 31 0.85 0.52 -6.28
N ASN A 32 1.17 0.23 -7.53
CA ASN A 32 2.38 0.73 -8.18
C ASN A 32 3.66 0.40 -7.38
N GLY A 33 3.77 -0.83 -6.86
CA GLY A 33 4.92 -1.29 -6.10
C GLY A 33 4.96 -0.86 -4.62
N LYS A 34 3.93 -0.15 -4.11
CA LYS A 34 3.83 0.23 -2.71
C LYS A 34 3.15 -0.86 -1.87
N HIS A 35 3.70 -1.13 -0.69
CA HIS A 35 3.22 -2.20 0.20
C HIS A 35 2.32 -1.69 1.35
N CYS A 36 2.14 -0.38 1.46
CA CYS A 36 1.30 0.25 2.47
C CYS A 36 0.11 0.96 1.84
N CYS A 37 -1.00 1.01 2.56
CA CYS A 37 -2.09 1.94 2.25
C CYS A 37 -1.65 3.36 2.56
N ARG A 38 -2.05 4.31 1.73
CA ARG A 38 -2.02 5.72 2.14
C ARG A 38 -3.16 5.95 3.13
N ASP A 39 -2.81 6.39 4.33
CA ASP A 39 -3.79 6.87 5.30
C ASP A 39 -4.24 8.27 4.89
N TRP A 40 -5.52 8.41 4.53
CA TRP A 40 -6.11 9.68 4.09
C TRP A 40 -6.94 10.34 5.20
N GLU A 41 -7.18 9.66 6.31
CA GLU A 41 -7.98 10.14 7.45
C GLU A 41 -7.11 10.78 8.54
N ALA A 42 -5.84 10.38 8.66
CA ALA A 42 -4.94 10.82 9.73
C ALA A 42 -4.66 12.34 9.78
N GLY A 43 -4.79 13.08 8.66
CA GLY A 43 -4.23 14.43 8.52
C GLY A 43 -5.20 15.61 8.61
N LEU A 44 -6.31 15.52 9.37
CA LEU A 44 -7.25 16.65 9.57
C LEU A 44 -7.71 17.32 8.25
N GLY A 45 -8.02 16.50 7.23
CA GLY A 45 -8.57 16.95 5.95
C GLY A 45 -7.55 17.38 4.88
N GLU A 46 -6.34 17.81 5.24
CA GLU A 46 -5.30 18.17 4.25
C GLU A 46 -4.78 16.94 3.50
N ASP A 47 -4.56 15.83 4.20
CA ASP A 47 -4.16 14.56 3.56
C ASP A 47 -5.25 14.03 2.62
N GLN A 48 -6.53 14.25 2.97
CA GLN A 48 -7.65 13.89 2.11
C GLN A 48 -7.67 14.76 0.83
N LYS A 49 -7.38 16.06 0.94
CA LYS A 49 -7.26 16.94 -0.23
C LYS A 49 -6.11 16.50 -1.13
N GLY A 50 -4.95 16.18 -0.55
CA GLY A 50 -3.80 15.63 -1.28
C GLY A 50 -4.13 14.31 -1.98
N TYR A 51 -4.78 13.38 -1.28
CA TYR A 51 -5.25 12.11 -1.82
C TYR A 51 -6.16 12.30 -3.04
N LYS A 52 -7.19 13.17 -2.92
CA LYS A 52 -8.13 13.47 -4.01
C LYS A 52 -7.42 14.15 -5.18
N ARG A 53 -6.57 15.14 -4.92
CA ARG A 53 -5.78 15.84 -5.93
C ARG A 53 -4.94 14.87 -6.76
N ASP A 54 -4.19 13.99 -6.10
CA ASP A 54 -3.33 13.03 -6.77
C ASP A 54 -4.17 12.10 -7.67
N ARG A 55 -5.31 11.61 -7.16
CA ARG A 55 -6.24 10.78 -7.94
C ARG A 55 -6.85 11.51 -9.14
N TYR A 56 -7.11 12.81 -9.07
CA TYR A 56 -7.59 13.58 -10.23
C TYR A 56 -6.52 13.81 -11.30
N ILE A 57 -5.25 13.99 -10.91
CA ILE A 57 -4.16 14.32 -11.85
C ILE A 57 -3.64 13.06 -12.56
N THR A 58 -3.50 11.94 -11.85
CA THR A 58 -2.87 10.71 -12.37
C THR A 58 -3.83 9.52 -12.48
N GLY A 59 -5.04 9.63 -11.96
CA GLY A 59 -5.98 8.51 -11.85
C GLY A 59 -5.71 7.56 -10.67
N SER A 60 -4.56 7.71 -9.98
CA SER A 60 -4.19 6.88 -8.83
C SER A 60 -3.30 7.62 -7.86
N GLU A 61 -3.67 7.58 -6.58
CA GLU A 61 -2.91 8.16 -5.46
C GLU A 61 -1.51 7.56 -5.25
N TYR A 62 -1.18 6.44 -5.92
CA TYR A 62 0.11 5.75 -5.81
C TYR A 62 1.06 6.02 -6.97
N ILE A 63 0.64 6.84 -7.96
CA ILE A 63 1.47 7.27 -9.08
C ILE A 63 1.92 8.71 -8.80
N PRO A 64 3.16 8.94 -8.32
CA PRO A 64 3.67 10.28 -8.11
C PRO A 64 3.95 10.96 -9.46
N ARG A 65 3.69 12.27 -9.55
CA ARG A 65 4.26 13.13 -10.60
C ARG A 65 5.38 13.95 -9.98
N GLY A 66 6.58 13.81 -10.52
CA GLY A 66 7.71 14.65 -10.19
C GLY A 66 7.82 15.86 -11.10
N LEU A 67 9.01 16.44 -11.12
CA LEU A 67 9.34 17.65 -11.88
C LEU A 67 9.34 17.41 -13.39
N GLU A 68 9.40 16.16 -13.84
CA GLU A 68 9.28 15.77 -15.25
C GLU A 68 7.94 16.15 -15.87
N SER A 69 6.92 16.42 -15.05
CA SER A 69 5.60 16.84 -15.51
C SER A 69 5.46 18.35 -15.71
N ILE A 70 6.47 19.13 -15.32
CA ILE A 70 6.49 20.58 -15.48
C ILE A 70 7.05 20.89 -16.87
N PRO A 71 6.33 21.63 -17.73
CA PRO A 71 6.84 21.98 -19.05
C PRO A 71 8.09 22.86 -18.93
N ASP A 72 9.11 22.57 -19.73
CA ASP A 72 10.32 23.37 -19.79
C ASP A 72 9.98 24.76 -20.35
N LEU A 73 10.20 25.80 -19.56
CA LEU A 73 9.95 27.21 -19.94
C LEU A 73 11.01 27.77 -20.91
N LYS A 74 11.87 26.92 -21.50
CA LYS A 74 12.85 27.37 -22.49
C LYS A 74 12.18 27.65 -23.82
N SER A 75 11.88 28.94 -24.01
CA SER A 75 11.67 29.63 -25.28
C SER A 75 12.84 29.45 -26.25
#